data_AF-A0A453LE14-F1
#
_entry.id   AF-A0A453LE14-F1
#
_cell.length_a   1.000
_cell.length_b   1.000
_cell.length_c   1.000
_cell.angle_alpha   90.00
_cell.angle_beta   90.00
_cell.angle_gamma   90.00
#
_symmetry.space_group_name_H-M   'P 1'
#
loop_
_entity.id
_entity.type
_entity.pdbx_description
1 polymer ?
#
loop_
_entity_poly.entity_id
_entity_poly.type
_entity_poly.pdbx_seq_one_letter_code
_entity_poly.pdbx_strand_id
1 'polypeptide(L)'
;REGLTLPRELTWVTGVVLAVLTASFGVTGYSLPWDQIGYWAVKILTGVPDAIPVIGSPLVELLRGRANVGQSTLTRFYSLHIFVPPLLTAIFTIRLLKK
;
A
#
# COMPACT_ATOMS: atom_id res chain seq x y z
N ARG A 1 0.34 -29.07 -17.17
CA ARG A 1 -1.00 -28.78 -16.60
C ARG A 1 -0.77 -28.23 -15.21
N GLU A 2 -1.31 -27.06 -14.97
CA GLU A 2 -0.78 -26.03 -14.08
C GLU A 2 -1.04 -26.37 -12.61
N GLY A 3 -0.04 -26.11 -11.75
CA GLY A 3 -0.04 -26.45 -10.32
C GLY A 3 -1.01 -25.63 -9.45
N LEU A 4 -2.14 -25.23 -10.03
CA LEU A 4 -3.16 -24.41 -9.40
C LEU A 4 -4.32 -25.22 -8.79
N THR A 5 -4.47 -26.51 -9.03
CA THR A 5 -5.57 -27.28 -8.39
C THR A 5 -5.15 -27.82 -7.02
N LEU A 6 -5.74 -27.24 -5.95
CA LEU A 6 -5.81 -27.61 -4.50
C LEU A 6 -4.69 -28.51 -3.90
N PRO A 7 -3.98 -28.09 -2.81
CA PRO A 7 -4.37 -27.16 -1.73
C PRO A 7 -3.64 -25.79 -1.77
N ARG A 8 -3.14 -25.35 -2.95
CA ARG A 8 -2.21 -24.21 -3.06
C ARG A 8 -2.83 -22.88 -3.49
N GLU A 9 -4.09 -22.84 -3.94
CA GLU A 9 -4.76 -21.61 -4.39
C GLU A 9 -4.78 -20.52 -3.31
N LEU A 10 -5.16 -20.87 -2.08
CA LEU A 10 -5.13 -19.93 -0.96
C LEU A 10 -3.71 -19.44 -0.61
N THR A 11 -2.70 -20.27 -0.85
CA THR A 11 -1.29 -19.87 -0.66
C THR A 11 -0.88 -18.87 -1.74
N TRP A 12 -1.32 -19.08 -2.99
CA TRP A 12 -1.12 -18.11 -4.08
C TRP A 12 -1.79 -16.77 -3.78
N VAL A 13 -3.07 -16.77 -3.39
CA VAL A 13 -3.80 -15.54 -3.01
C VAL A 13 -3.08 -14.82 -1.87
N THR A 14 -2.62 -15.57 -0.86
CA THR A 14 -1.84 -14.98 0.24
C THR A 14 -0.53 -14.35 -0.26
N GLY A 15 0.16 -15.00 -1.21
CA GLY A 15 1.36 -14.46 -1.85
C GLY A 15 1.10 -13.16 -2.62
N VAL A 16 0.01 -13.09 -3.37
CA VAL A 16 -0.40 -11.86 -4.07
C VAL A 16 -0.70 -10.73 -3.08
N VAL A 17 -1.42 -11.04 -2.00
CA VAL A 17 -1.68 -10.05 -0.93
C VAL A 17 -0.39 -9.55 -0.30
N LEU A 18 0.53 -10.47 0.03
CA LEU A 18 1.85 -10.10 0.58
C LEU A 18 2.65 -9.23 -0.40
N ALA A 19 2.62 -9.52 -1.71
CA ALA A 19 3.29 -8.71 -2.71
C ALA A 19 2.75 -7.27 -2.75
N VAL A 20 1.42 -7.10 -2.67
CA VAL A 20 0.78 -5.78 -2.59
C VAL A 20 1.15 -5.06 -1.29
N LEU A 21 1.20 -5.76 -0.16
CA LEU A 21 1.63 -5.19 1.12
C LEU A 21 3.10 -4.73 1.09
N THR A 22 3.98 -5.52 0.49
CA THR A 22 5.40 -5.17 0.33
C THR A 22 5.59 -3.97 -0.60
N ALA A 23 4.86 -3.91 -1.72
CA ALA A 23 4.87 -2.74 -2.58
C ALA A 23 4.37 -1.49 -1.83
N SER A 24 3.30 -1.63 -1.04
CA SER A 24 2.77 -0.56 -0.19
C SER A 24 3.77 -0.09 0.87
N PHE A 25 4.56 -1.01 1.45
CA PHE A 25 5.68 -0.69 2.34
C PHE A 25 6.72 0.18 1.64
N GLY A 26 7.14 -0.19 0.43
CA GLY A 26 8.11 0.57 -0.35
C GLY A 26 7.61 1.98 -0.65
N VAL A 27 6.37 2.10 -1.13
CA VAL A 27 5.74 3.39 -1.42
C VAL A 27 5.67 4.31 -0.20
N THR A 28 5.11 3.80 0.90
CA THR A 28 4.91 4.61 2.11
C THR A 28 6.23 4.98 2.76
N GLY A 29 7.20 4.05 2.77
CA GLY A 29 8.53 4.27 3.35
C GLY A 29 9.38 5.24 2.55
N TYR A 30 9.30 5.20 1.21
CA TYR A 30 10.06 6.08 0.33
C TYR A 30 9.71 7.56 0.51
N SER A 31 8.50 7.84 1.02
CA SER A 31 8.08 9.21 1.33
C SER A 31 8.72 9.80 2.59
N LEU A 32 9.19 8.97 3.53
CA LEU A 32 9.50 9.40 4.89
C LEU A 32 10.75 10.29 5.03
N PRO A 33 11.82 10.13 4.22
CA PRO A 33 12.94 11.08 4.23
C PRO A 33 12.54 12.50 3.81
N TRP A 34 11.39 12.64 3.14
CA TRP A 34 10.80 13.91 2.69
C TRP A 34 11.77 14.77 1.86
N ASP A 35 12.58 14.12 1.04
CA ASP A 35 13.45 14.74 0.05
C ASP A 35 12.69 15.06 -1.25
N GLN A 36 13.35 15.72 -2.20
CA GLN A 36 12.71 16.10 -3.47
C GLN A 36 12.19 14.88 -4.24
N ILE A 37 12.98 13.81 -4.31
CA ILE A 37 12.61 12.63 -5.10
C ILE A 37 11.44 11.90 -4.42
N GLY A 38 11.48 11.70 -3.11
CA GLY A 38 10.39 11.12 -2.34
C GLY A 38 9.09 11.94 -2.44
N TYR A 39 9.17 13.26 -2.32
CA TYR A 39 8.01 14.15 -2.45
C TYR A 39 7.33 14.02 -3.82
N TRP A 40 8.12 14.10 -4.91
CA TRP A 40 7.57 14.02 -6.27
C TRP A 40 7.03 12.61 -6.58
N ALA A 41 7.69 11.56 -6.11
CA ALA A 41 7.20 10.18 -6.24
C ALA A 41 5.81 10.01 -5.61
N VAL A 42 5.62 10.51 -4.38
CA VAL A 42 4.32 10.45 -3.69
C VAL A 42 3.27 11.28 -4.42
N LYS A 43 3.63 12.47 -4.91
CA LYS A 43 2.71 13.33 -5.64
C LYS A 43 2.18 12.69 -6.91
N ILE A 44 3.05 12.04 -7.69
CA ILE A 44 2.68 11.31 -8.89
C ILE A 44 1.79 10.11 -8.52
N LEU A 45 2.24 9.27 -7.59
CA LEU A 45 1.55 8.02 -7.26
C LEU A 45 0.16 8.25 -6.65
N THR A 46 0.04 9.18 -5.71
CA THR A 46 -1.25 9.52 -5.10
C THR A 46 -2.19 10.27 -6.05
N GLY A 47 -1.70 10.71 -7.21
CA GLY A 47 -2.53 11.35 -8.25
C GLY A 47 -3.19 10.34 -9.19
N VAL A 48 -2.66 9.11 -9.28
CA VAL A 48 -3.19 8.06 -10.17
C VAL A 48 -4.68 7.78 -9.94
N PRO A 49 -5.19 7.66 -8.70
CA PRO A 49 -6.59 7.31 -8.47
C PRO A 49 -7.58 8.39 -8.92
N ASP A 50 -7.14 9.62 -9.16
CA ASP A 50 -8.00 10.72 -9.61
C ASP A 50 -8.66 10.42 -10.97
N ALA A 51 -8.04 9.57 -11.78
CA ALA A 51 -8.58 9.13 -13.06
C ALA A 51 -9.81 8.19 -12.94
N ILE A 52 -10.12 7.69 -11.74
CA ILE A 52 -11.26 6.80 -11.52
C ILE A 52 -12.54 7.64 -11.44
N PRO A 53 -13.55 7.38 -12.30
CA PRO A 53 -14.79 8.16 -12.30
C PRO A 53 -15.55 7.99 -10.98
N VAL A 54 -16.25 9.04 -10.55
CA VAL A 54 -17.09 9.13 -9.34
C VAL A 54 -16.32 9.09 -8.01
N ILE A 55 -15.40 8.14 -7.83
CA ILE A 55 -14.71 7.89 -6.55
C ILE A 55 -13.25 8.36 -6.51
N GLY A 56 -12.66 8.79 -7.63
CA GLY A 56 -11.24 9.15 -7.70
C GLY A 56 -10.87 10.31 -6.78
N SER A 57 -11.52 11.46 -6.96
CA SER A 57 -11.28 12.66 -6.16
C SER A 57 -11.41 12.44 -4.64
N PRO A 58 -12.50 11.85 -4.10
CA PRO A 58 -12.60 11.59 -2.66
C PRO A 58 -11.55 10.58 -2.17
N LEU A 59 -11.13 9.62 -3.00
CA LEU A 59 -10.08 8.67 -2.65
C LEU A 59 -8.70 9.35 -2.54
N VAL A 60 -8.37 10.26 -3.46
CA VAL A 60 -7.13 11.04 -3.42
C VAL A 60 -7.10 11.93 -2.17
N GLU A 61 -8.21 12.60 -1.87
CA GLU A 61 -8.30 13.44 -0.67
C GLU A 61 -8.21 12.60 0.62
N LEU A 62 -8.80 11.41 0.64
CA LEU A 62 -8.65 10.48 1.77
C LEU A 62 -7.19 10.04 1.97
N LEU A 63 -6.47 9.73 0.88
CA LEU A 63 -5.07 9.31 0.94
C LEU A 63 -4.16 10.45 1.41
N ARG A 64 -4.35 11.66 0.88
CA ARG A 64 -3.49 12.82 1.16
C ARG A 64 -3.88 13.58 2.42
N GLY A 65 -5.14 13.45 2.86
CA GLY A 65 -5.78 14.22 3.90
C GLY A 65 -6.20 15.65 3.50
N ARG A 66 -5.81 16.10 2.30
CA ARG A 66 -6.11 17.40 1.69
C ARG A 66 -6.01 17.27 0.17
N ALA A 67 -6.43 18.28 -0.59
CA ALA A 67 -6.33 18.29 -2.05
C ALA A 67 -4.89 18.10 -2.59
N ASN A 68 -3.90 18.70 -1.91
CA ASN A 68 -2.49 18.67 -2.30
C ASN A 68 -1.63 17.87 -1.31
N VAL A 69 -0.53 17.32 -1.81
CA VAL A 69 0.48 16.63 -0.97
C VAL A 69 1.19 17.65 -0.07
N GLY A 70 1.23 17.36 1.22
CA GLY A 70 1.88 18.18 2.24
C GLY A 70 1.99 17.45 3.58
N GLN A 71 2.05 18.21 4.67
CA GLN A 71 2.26 17.66 6.01
C GLN A 71 1.22 16.61 6.43
N SER A 72 -0.05 16.82 6.07
CA SER A 72 -1.11 15.85 6.36
C SER A 72 -0.87 14.48 5.70
N THR A 73 -0.29 14.50 4.50
CA THR A 73 0.06 13.29 3.76
C THR A 73 1.22 12.57 4.43
N LEU A 74 2.25 13.31 4.87
CA LEU A 74 3.39 12.73 5.59
C LEU A 74 2.96 12.04 6.88
N THR A 75 2.14 12.70 7.70
CA THR A 75 1.65 12.09 8.95
C THR A 75 0.82 10.84 8.68
N ARG A 76 -0.05 10.85 7.66
CA ARG A 76 -0.82 9.66 7.27
C ARG A 76 0.08 8.53 6.77
N PHE A 77 1.08 8.84 5.94
CA PHE A 77 1.99 7.85 5.38
C PHE A 77 2.90 7.25 6.45
N TYR A 78 3.35 8.05 7.42
CA TYR A 78 4.06 7.58 8.60
C TYR A 78 3.22 6.62 9.43
N SER A 79 1.98 7.00 9.78
CA SER A 79 1.06 6.14 10.52
C SER A 79 0.73 4.87 9.73
N LEU A 80 0.48 4.96 8.42
CA LEU A 80 0.25 3.81 7.58
C LEU A 80 1.46 2.89 7.60
N HIS A 81 2.66 3.40 7.31
CA HIS A 81 3.89 2.61 7.17
C HIS A 81 4.24 1.80 8.43
N ILE A 82 4.06 2.39 9.62
CA ILE A 82 4.50 1.78 10.89
C ILE A 82 3.45 0.86 11.49
N PHE A 83 2.16 1.06 11.20
CA PHE A 83 1.10 0.25 11.80
C PHE A 83 0.52 -0.78 10.83
N VAL A 84 0.08 -0.36 9.63
CA VAL A 84 -0.82 -1.19 8.82
C VAL A 84 -0.09 -2.29 8.05
N PRO A 85 0.89 -2.02 7.16
CA PRO A 85 1.62 -3.06 6.45
C PRO A 85 2.40 -4.02 7.36
N PRO A 86 3.07 -3.59 8.46
CA PRO A 86 3.74 -4.52 9.38
C PRO A 86 2.76 -5.51 10.02
N LEU A 87 1.63 -5.01 10.52
CA LEU A 87 0.62 -5.84 11.18
C LEU A 87 0.02 -6.86 10.21
N LEU A 88 -0.39 -6.42 9.01
CA LEU A 88 -0.99 -7.31 8.02
C LEU A 88 0.01 -8.35 7.53
N THR A 89 1.25 -7.95 7.25
CA THR A 89 2.31 -8.89 6.83
C THR A 89 2.56 -9.96 7.90
N ALA A 90 2.58 -9.57 9.18
CA ALA A 90 2.73 -10.53 10.29
C ALA A 90 1.56 -11.53 10.34
N ILE A 91 0.32 -11.06 10.22
CA ILE A 91 -0.88 -11.92 10.23
C ILE A 91 -0.83 -12.94 9.08
N PHE A 92 -0.55 -12.49 7.86
CA PHE A 92 -0.50 -13.38 6.69
C PHE A 92 0.68 -14.35 6.76
N THR A 93 1.83 -13.93 7.29
CA THR A 93 3.00 -14.83 7.48
C THR A 93 2.68 -15.92 8.51
N ILE A 94 2.09 -15.57 9.65
CA ILE A 94 1.67 -16.56 10.67
C ILE A 94 0.65 -17.54 10.06
N ARG A 95 -0.29 -17.05 9.25
CA ARG A 95 -1.27 -17.89 8.54
C ARG A 95 -0.60 -18.89 7.59
N LEU A 96 0.48 -18.51 6.92
CA LEU A 96 1.25 -19.41 6.05
C LEU A 96 2.02 -20.45 6.86
N LEU A 97 2.60 -20.07 8.00
CA LEU A 97 3.35 -20.98 8.87
C LEU A 97 2.46 -22.01 9.58
N LYS A 98 1.19 -21.69 9.83
CA LYS A 98 0.20 -22.59 10.44
C LYS A 98 -0.50 -23.51 9.42
N LYS A 99 -0.07 -23.51 8.16
CA LYS A 99 -0.64 -24.33 7.07
C LYS A 99 0.24 -25.53 6.81
#